data_AF-A0A6P8UXD7-F1
#
_entry.id   AF-A0A6P8UXD7-F1
#
_cell.length_a   1.000
_cell.length_b   1.000
_cell.length_c   1.000
_cell.angle_alpha   90.00
_cell.angle_beta   90.00
_cell.angle_gamma   90.00
#
_symmetry.space_group_name_H-M   'P 1'
#
loop_
_entity.id
_entity.type
_entity.pdbx_description
1 polymer ?
#
loop_
_entity_poly.entity_id
_entity_poly.type
_entity_poly.pdbx_seq_one_letter_code
_entity_poly.pdbx_strand_id
1 'polypeptide(L)'
;MVIKVFLASSSGSTAIKKKQQDVVGFLEALKVEYAQLDIACSEENRMWMRQNVPQEKKPSNGIPLPPQIFNEEGYCGDYETFFDAKEDNAVFAFLGLPPPPGSKEADQGGIVQNGTHAEETKAENVPVDDSIEVPVEERNGNSHSDEEQAADEEELAEEDEAMEEDEDMAEVEEAEQQEEEAVEETDEVTEETQAPVEEEEEEEEQEEEDLQSEEEEEAEVQEEEEAE
;
A
#
# COMPACT_ATOMS: atom_id res chain seq x y z
N MET A 1 -17.75 -7.45 -7.10
CA MET A 1 -16.39 -7.32 -6.57
C MET A 1 -15.80 -6.05 -7.14
N VAL A 2 -15.63 -5.06 -6.28
CA VAL A 2 -14.97 -3.79 -6.62
C VAL A 2 -13.92 -3.57 -5.54
N ILE A 3 -12.66 -3.50 -5.95
CA ILE A 3 -11.58 -3.16 -5.03
C ILE A 3 -11.65 -1.66 -4.77
N LYS A 4 -11.64 -1.28 -3.50
CA LYS A 4 -11.60 0.10 -3.03
C LYS A 4 -10.25 0.32 -2.38
N VAL A 5 -9.53 1.34 -2.84
CA VAL A 5 -8.24 1.72 -2.27
C VAL A 5 -8.38 3.13 -1.72
N PHE A 6 -8.27 3.24 -0.40
CA PHE A 6 -8.25 4.53 0.28
C PHE A 6 -6.84 5.08 0.28
N LEU A 7 -6.70 6.29 -0.24
CA LEU A 7 -5.43 6.99 -0.42
C LEU A 7 -5.55 8.41 0.13
N ALA A 8 -4.45 9.04 0.54
CA ALA A 8 -4.32 10.47 0.77
C ALA A 8 -3.48 11.08 -0.36
N SER A 9 -4.14 11.79 -1.29
CA SER A 9 -3.45 12.39 -2.45
C SER A 9 -2.48 13.50 -2.07
N SER A 10 -2.77 14.22 -0.98
CA SER A 10 -1.95 15.30 -0.44
C SER A 10 -1.26 14.93 0.88
N SER A 11 -0.90 13.64 1.07
CA SER A 11 -0.14 13.21 2.25
C SER A 11 1.17 14.02 2.39
N GLY A 12 1.56 14.39 3.60
CA GLY A 12 2.88 14.99 3.88
C GLY A 12 4.01 13.96 3.75
N SER A 13 3.78 12.76 4.30
CA SER A 13 4.77 11.68 4.38
C SER A 13 5.17 11.14 3.00
N THR A 14 6.48 11.06 2.77
CA THR A 14 7.03 10.45 1.55
C THR A 14 6.89 8.93 1.57
N ALA A 15 6.96 8.30 2.75
CA ALA A 15 6.76 6.88 2.97
C ALA A 15 5.36 6.46 2.52
N ILE A 16 4.32 7.14 3.02
CA ILE A 16 2.94 6.89 2.63
C ILE A 16 2.76 7.05 1.13
N LYS A 17 3.28 8.13 0.53
CA LYS A 17 3.21 8.31 -0.93
C LYS A 17 3.78 7.12 -1.70
N LYS A 18 4.94 6.59 -1.28
CA LYS A 18 5.57 5.41 -1.90
C LYS A 18 4.72 4.15 -1.71
N LYS A 19 4.26 3.87 -0.49
CA LYS A 19 3.40 2.71 -0.17
C LYS A 19 2.12 2.73 -1.03
N GLN A 20 1.48 3.90 -1.14
CA GLN A 20 0.31 4.12 -1.98
C GLN A 20 0.58 3.90 -3.47
N GLN A 21 1.70 4.46 -3.98
CA GLN A 21 2.11 4.29 -5.37
C GLN A 21 2.42 2.83 -5.71
N ASP A 22 3.03 2.08 -4.79
CA ASP A 22 3.31 0.66 -5.00
C ASP A 22 2.01 -0.16 -5.09
N VAL A 23 1.06 0.06 -4.18
CA VAL A 23 -0.27 -0.59 -4.24
C VAL A 23 -0.96 -0.29 -5.56
N VAL A 24 -1.07 1.00 -5.91
CA VAL A 24 -1.75 1.44 -7.13
C VAL A 24 -1.04 0.90 -8.38
N GLY A 25 0.26 1.07 -8.48
CA GLY A 25 1.05 0.64 -9.62
C GLY A 25 1.01 -0.88 -9.81
N PHE A 26 0.97 -1.64 -8.72
CA PHE A 26 0.81 -3.09 -8.78
C PHE A 26 -0.59 -3.51 -9.28
N LEU A 27 -1.66 -2.90 -8.76
CA LEU A 27 -3.03 -3.18 -9.21
C LEU A 27 -3.21 -2.85 -10.70
N GLU A 28 -2.65 -1.74 -11.16
CA GLU A 28 -2.65 -1.34 -12.58
C GLU A 28 -1.88 -2.34 -13.45
N ALA A 29 -0.69 -2.78 -13.01
CA ALA A 29 0.12 -3.77 -13.73
C ALA A 29 -0.61 -5.11 -13.89
N LEU A 30 -1.34 -5.52 -12.86
CA LEU A 30 -2.19 -6.72 -12.88
C LEU A 30 -3.54 -6.51 -13.58
N LYS A 31 -3.87 -5.28 -13.98
CA LYS A 31 -5.15 -4.90 -14.58
C LYS A 31 -6.35 -5.25 -13.69
N VAL A 32 -6.17 -5.10 -12.39
CA VAL A 32 -7.27 -5.19 -11.42
C VAL A 32 -8.03 -3.87 -11.46
N GLU A 33 -9.35 -3.92 -11.68
CA GLU A 33 -10.19 -2.73 -11.59
C GLU A 33 -10.39 -2.35 -10.11
N TYR A 34 -10.07 -1.10 -9.78
CA TYR A 34 -10.26 -0.56 -8.43
C TYR A 34 -10.84 0.87 -8.50
N ALA A 35 -11.48 1.26 -7.41
CA ALA A 35 -11.92 2.62 -7.13
C ALA A 35 -10.90 3.27 -6.18
N GLN A 36 -10.39 4.43 -6.58
CA GLN A 36 -9.56 5.27 -5.74
C GLN A 36 -10.46 6.19 -4.90
N LEU A 37 -10.34 6.11 -3.58
CA LEU A 37 -11.07 6.95 -2.64
C LEU A 37 -10.06 7.82 -1.89
N ASP A 38 -10.04 9.10 -2.21
CA ASP A 38 -9.13 10.04 -1.56
C ASP A 38 -9.69 10.47 -0.20
N ILE A 39 -8.93 10.28 0.88
CA ILE A 39 -9.29 10.66 2.25
C ILE A 39 -8.82 12.08 2.58
N ALA A 40 -7.84 12.63 1.84
CA ALA A 40 -7.27 13.93 2.15
C ALA A 40 -8.21 15.08 1.72
N CYS A 41 -9.02 14.87 0.67
CA CYS A 41 -9.99 15.85 0.21
C CYS A 41 -11.46 15.41 0.38
N SER A 42 -11.70 14.27 1.03
CA SER A 42 -13.06 13.78 1.30
C SER A 42 -13.17 13.20 2.71
N GLU A 43 -13.85 13.98 3.56
CA GLU A 43 -14.21 13.62 4.93
C GLU A 43 -15.03 12.33 4.99
N GLU A 44 -15.98 12.13 4.06
CA GLU A 44 -16.77 10.91 3.98
C GLU A 44 -15.89 9.67 3.78
N ASN A 45 -14.89 9.74 2.90
CA ASN A 45 -13.95 8.65 2.69
C ASN A 45 -13.06 8.42 3.91
N ARG A 46 -12.57 9.50 4.54
CA ARG A 46 -11.76 9.46 5.76
C ARG A 46 -12.50 8.75 6.88
N MET A 47 -13.72 9.21 7.20
CA MET A 47 -14.55 8.59 8.22
C MET A 47 -14.91 7.15 7.90
N TRP A 48 -15.28 6.87 6.65
CA TRP A 48 -15.64 5.52 6.24
C TRP A 48 -14.46 4.56 6.42
N MET A 49 -13.26 4.95 5.99
CA MET A 49 -12.06 4.13 6.17
C MET A 49 -11.84 3.82 7.65
N ARG A 50 -11.79 4.84 8.51
CA ARG A 50 -11.52 4.70 9.95
C ARG A 50 -12.56 3.83 10.68
N GLN A 51 -13.82 3.90 10.27
CA GLN A 51 -14.91 3.09 10.85
C GLN A 51 -14.91 1.63 10.39
N ASN A 52 -14.44 1.37 9.16
CA ASN A 52 -14.50 0.03 8.56
C ASN A 52 -13.18 -0.76 8.69
N VAL A 53 -12.08 -0.13 9.08
CA VAL A 53 -10.87 -0.86 9.48
C VAL A 53 -11.14 -1.62 10.80
N PRO A 54 -10.92 -2.95 10.85
CA PRO A 54 -11.12 -3.76 12.06
C PRO A 54 -10.25 -3.27 13.22
N GLN A 55 -10.81 -3.29 14.44
CA GLN A 55 -10.11 -2.78 15.62
C GLN A 55 -8.79 -3.51 15.91
N GLU A 56 -8.71 -4.83 15.65
CA GLU A 56 -7.47 -5.61 15.79
C GLU A 56 -6.38 -5.25 14.77
N LYS A 57 -6.73 -4.54 13.69
CA LYS A 57 -5.84 -4.13 12.60
C LYS A 57 -5.50 -2.64 12.68
N LYS A 58 -6.05 -1.92 13.65
CA LYS A 58 -5.70 -0.51 13.86
C LYS A 58 -4.32 -0.41 14.54
N PRO A 59 -3.50 0.57 14.15
CA PRO A 59 -2.24 0.86 14.82
C PRO A 59 -2.44 1.30 16.28
N SER A 60 -1.35 1.38 17.05
CA SER A 60 -1.35 1.63 18.51
C SER A 60 -2.02 2.95 18.91
N ASN A 61 -1.88 3.98 18.05
CA ASN A 61 -2.52 5.29 18.14
C ASN A 61 -4.03 5.25 17.82
N GLY A 62 -4.52 4.19 17.17
CA GLY A 62 -5.91 4.00 16.79
C GLY A 62 -6.31 4.58 15.42
N ILE A 63 -5.44 5.32 14.72
CA ILE A 63 -5.76 5.98 13.45
C ILE A 63 -5.15 5.17 12.29
N PRO A 64 -5.95 4.47 11.47
CA PRO A 64 -5.43 3.77 10.31
C PRO A 64 -4.95 4.74 9.23
N LEU A 65 -3.69 4.63 8.83
CA LEU A 65 -3.06 5.42 7.77
C LEU A 65 -3.20 4.76 6.39
N PRO A 66 -3.29 5.51 5.28
CA PRO A 66 -3.35 4.95 3.94
C PRO A 66 -2.00 4.39 3.47
N PRO A 67 -1.97 3.43 2.51
CA PRO A 67 -3.11 2.87 1.80
C PRO A 67 -3.91 1.84 2.63
N GLN A 68 -5.24 1.88 2.51
CA GLN A 68 -6.13 0.87 3.08
C GLN A 68 -6.99 0.23 1.98
N ILE A 69 -7.00 -1.10 1.90
CA ILE A 69 -7.57 -1.86 0.79
C ILE A 69 -8.80 -2.63 1.26
N PHE A 70 -9.89 -2.49 0.51
CA PHE A 70 -11.15 -3.17 0.76
C PHE A 70 -11.67 -3.84 -0.51
N ASN A 71 -12.40 -4.94 -0.37
CA ASN A 71 -13.23 -5.51 -1.41
C ASN A 71 -14.69 -5.25 -1.04
N GLU A 72 -15.30 -4.26 -1.69
CA GLU A 72 -16.62 -3.72 -1.37
C GLU A 72 -16.70 -3.15 0.06
N GLU A 73 -17.16 -3.94 1.03
CA GLU A 73 -17.22 -3.61 2.47
C GLU A 73 -16.27 -4.48 3.30
N GLY A 74 -15.70 -5.53 2.70
CA GLY A 74 -14.75 -6.42 3.37
C GLY A 74 -13.36 -5.81 3.41
N TYR A 75 -12.79 -5.69 4.61
CA TYR A 75 -11.40 -5.26 4.77
C TYR A 75 -10.44 -6.33 4.26
N CYS A 76 -9.53 -5.95 3.35
CA CYS A 76 -8.47 -6.82 2.86
C CYS A 76 -7.20 -6.65 3.71
N GLY A 77 -6.77 -5.39 3.89
CA GLY A 77 -5.57 -5.07 4.67
C GLY A 77 -5.01 -3.68 4.40
N ASP A 78 -3.96 -3.37 5.14
CA ASP A 78 -3.05 -2.23 5.00
C ASP A 78 -1.93 -2.53 4.00
N TYR A 79 -0.94 -1.64 3.92
CA TYR A 79 0.23 -1.82 3.06
C TYR A 79 1.04 -3.07 3.42
N GLU A 80 1.35 -3.29 4.70
CA GLU A 80 2.19 -4.40 5.14
C GLU A 80 1.54 -5.75 4.78
N THR A 81 0.24 -5.89 5.06
CA THR A 81 -0.50 -7.11 4.69
C THR A 81 -0.55 -7.32 3.17
N PHE A 82 -0.63 -6.23 2.39
CA PHE A 82 -0.55 -6.30 0.94
C PHE A 82 0.84 -6.69 0.44
N PHE A 83 1.89 -6.15 1.07
CA PHE A 83 3.28 -6.45 0.75
C PHE A 83 3.58 -7.93 0.99
N ASP A 84 3.21 -8.48 2.15
CA ASP A 84 3.31 -9.92 2.45
C ASP A 84 2.62 -10.76 1.36
N ALA A 85 1.40 -10.38 0.97
CA ALA A 85 0.66 -11.09 -0.07
C ALA A 85 1.33 -10.96 -1.45
N LYS A 86 1.99 -9.84 -1.75
CA LYS A 86 2.75 -9.62 -2.97
C LYS A 86 3.99 -10.51 -3.01
N GLU A 87 4.73 -10.64 -1.91
CA GLU A 87 5.89 -11.53 -1.79
C GLU A 87 5.49 -13.01 -1.94
N ASP A 88 4.39 -13.42 -1.31
CA ASP A 88 3.84 -14.77 -1.37
C ASP A 88 3.16 -15.09 -2.72
N ASN A 89 3.10 -14.13 -3.65
CA ASN A 89 2.32 -14.21 -4.89
C ASN A 89 0.85 -14.57 -4.62
N ALA A 90 0.29 -14.12 -3.51
CA ALA A 90 -1.06 -14.43 -3.01
C ALA A 90 -2.02 -13.22 -3.07
N VAL A 91 -1.73 -12.24 -3.94
CA VAL A 91 -2.49 -10.96 -3.97
C VAL A 91 -3.94 -11.15 -4.40
N PHE A 92 -4.25 -12.08 -5.30
CA PHE A 92 -5.65 -12.30 -5.68
C PHE A 92 -6.44 -12.88 -4.50
N ALA A 93 -5.82 -13.78 -3.73
CA ALA A 93 -6.41 -14.28 -2.49
C ALA A 93 -6.60 -13.16 -1.45
N PHE A 94 -5.59 -12.30 -1.25
CA PHE A 94 -5.66 -11.12 -0.37
C PHE A 94 -6.81 -10.18 -0.76
N LEU A 95 -6.98 -9.90 -2.05
CA LEU A 95 -8.06 -9.06 -2.57
C LEU A 95 -9.42 -9.77 -2.54
N GLY A 96 -9.49 -11.06 -2.19
CA GLY A 96 -10.71 -11.87 -2.29
C GLY A 96 -11.19 -12.07 -3.72
N LEU A 97 -10.29 -12.00 -4.70
CA LEU A 97 -10.55 -12.21 -6.11
C LEU A 97 -10.18 -13.65 -6.53
N PRO A 98 -10.87 -14.23 -7.53
CA PRO A 98 -10.46 -15.51 -8.07
C PRO A 98 -9.10 -15.37 -8.77
N PRO A 99 -8.13 -16.28 -8.52
CA PRO A 99 -6.83 -16.21 -9.16
C PRO A 99 -6.96 -16.40 -10.68
N PRO A 100 -6.19 -15.66 -11.50
CA PRO A 100 -6.27 -15.78 -12.94
C PRO A 100 -5.79 -17.16 -13.41
N PRO A 101 -6.37 -17.74 -14.48
CA PRO A 101 -5.97 -19.05 -14.99
C PRO A 101 -4.47 -19.10 -15.33
N GLY A 102 -3.76 -20.10 -14.81
CA GLY A 102 -2.31 -20.28 -15.03
C GLY A 102 -1.40 -19.46 -14.10
N SER A 103 -1.96 -18.79 -13.09
CA SER A 103 -1.19 -18.22 -11.99
C SER A 103 -0.76 -19.27 -10.96
N LYS A 104 0.31 -18.99 -10.21
CA LYS A 104 0.79 -19.86 -9.12
C LYS A 104 -0.27 -20.09 -8.04
N GLU A 105 -1.18 -19.15 -7.83
CA GLU A 105 -2.29 -19.26 -6.86
C GLU A 105 -3.36 -20.24 -7.33
N ALA A 106 -3.68 -20.24 -8.64
CA ALA A 106 -4.67 -21.14 -9.20
C ALA A 106 -4.25 -22.62 -9.07
N ASP A 107 -2.95 -22.91 -9.17
CA ASP A 107 -2.40 -24.26 -9.01
C ASP A 107 -2.42 -24.74 -7.55
N GLN A 108 -2.34 -23.82 -6.57
CA GLN A 108 -2.42 -24.13 -5.14
C GLN A 108 -3.87 -24.36 -4.67
N GLY A 109 -4.86 -23.75 -5.33
CA GLY A 109 -6.29 -23.90 -5.03
C GLY A 109 -6.92 -25.23 -5.47
N GLY A 110 -6.18 -26.11 -6.14
CA GLY A 110 -6.68 -27.37 -6.72
C GLY A 110 -6.90 -28.55 -5.77
N ILE A 111 -6.65 -28.40 -4.45
CA ILE A 111 -6.65 -29.52 -3.47
C ILE A 111 -7.69 -29.42 -2.35
N VAL A 112 -8.82 -28.75 -2.57
CA VAL A 112 -9.98 -28.84 -1.66
C VAL A 112 -11.30 -29.08 -2.40
N GLN A 113 -11.46 -30.29 -2.96
CA GLN A 113 -12.79 -30.87 -3.14
C GLN A 113 -12.98 -32.05 -2.18
N ASN A 114 -14.10 -31.97 -1.46
CA ASN A 114 -14.75 -33.00 -0.65
C ASN A 114 -14.19 -33.30 0.75
N GLY A 115 -14.81 -32.67 1.75
CA GLY A 115 -14.73 -33.04 3.17
C GLY A 115 -16.09 -33.28 3.82
N THR A 116 -17.00 -34.02 3.17
CA THR A 116 -18.19 -34.58 3.85
C THR A 116 -17.90 -36.02 4.29
N HIS A 117 -17.68 -36.16 5.59
CA HIS A 117 -18.04 -37.27 6.49
C HIS A 117 -17.99 -38.74 5.99
N ALA A 118 -17.13 -39.51 6.69
CA ALA A 118 -17.28 -40.90 7.15
C ALA A 118 -17.59 -42.03 6.14
N GLU A 119 -16.69 -43.02 6.04
CA GLU A 119 -16.73 -44.29 6.79
C GLU A 119 -15.89 -45.38 6.06
N GLU A 120 -15.44 -46.34 6.86
CA GLU A 120 -14.55 -47.48 6.65
C GLU A 120 -14.73 -48.30 5.36
N THR A 121 -13.65 -48.92 4.85
CA THR A 121 -13.36 -50.37 5.03
C THR A 121 -12.23 -50.88 4.11
N LYS A 122 -11.14 -51.35 4.74
CA LYS A 122 -10.44 -52.63 4.56
C LYS A 122 -10.43 -53.32 3.16
N ALA A 123 -9.22 -53.59 2.64
CA ALA A 123 -8.66 -54.93 2.32
C ALA A 123 -7.42 -54.81 1.41
N GLU A 124 -6.24 -55.24 1.90
CA GLU A 124 -5.48 -56.42 1.44
C GLU A 124 -4.54 -56.22 0.23
N ASN A 125 -3.25 -56.04 0.56
CA ASN A 125 -2.09 -56.84 0.14
C ASN A 125 -2.14 -57.58 -1.22
N VAL A 126 -1.13 -57.39 -2.08
CA VAL A 126 -0.12 -58.39 -2.54
C VAL A 126 0.87 -57.71 -3.53
N PRO A 127 2.17 -58.09 -3.54
CA PRO A 127 3.33 -57.31 -4.03
C PRO A 127 3.88 -57.84 -5.38
N VAL A 128 5.12 -57.43 -5.73
CA VAL A 128 6.07 -57.87 -6.81
C VAL A 128 6.20 -56.90 -8.00
N ASP A 129 7.32 -56.71 -8.71
CA ASP A 129 8.76 -57.01 -8.59
C ASP A 129 9.41 -56.46 -9.89
N ASP A 130 10.61 -55.90 -9.77
CA ASP A 130 11.75 -55.89 -10.69
C ASP A 130 11.69 -55.40 -12.17
N SER A 131 12.76 -54.66 -12.48
CA SER A 131 13.47 -54.55 -13.77
C SER A 131 12.83 -53.84 -14.96
N ILE A 132 13.50 -52.77 -15.42
CA ILE A 132 14.10 -52.71 -16.75
C ILE A 132 15.22 -51.65 -16.72
N GLU A 133 16.45 -52.11 -17.00
CA GLU A 133 17.64 -51.30 -17.25
C GLU A 133 17.64 -50.68 -18.67
N VAL A 134 18.41 -49.59 -18.75
CA VAL A 134 18.86 -48.72 -19.87
C VAL A 134 19.14 -49.38 -21.24
N PRO A 135 19.19 -48.58 -22.33
CA PRO A 135 20.52 -48.15 -22.76
C PRO A 135 20.63 -46.69 -23.26
N VAL A 136 21.84 -46.19 -23.04
CA VAL A 136 22.51 -45.01 -23.60
C VAL A 136 22.58 -45.09 -25.13
N GLU A 137 22.38 -43.97 -25.82
CA GLU A 137 23.16 -43.63 -27.03
C GLU A 137 23.52 -42.14 -27.05
N GLU A 138 24.83 -41.90 -27.12
CA GLU A 138 25.49 -40.63 -27.39
C GLU A 138 25.38 -40.25 -28.88
N ARG A 139 25.18 -38.96 -29.17
CA ARG A 139 25.70 -38.30 -30.39
C ARG A 139 25.66 -36.77 -30.18
N ASN A 140 26.73 -36.11 -29.74
CA ASN A 140 27.93 -35.68 -30.47
C ASN A 140 27.73 -34.43 -31.38
N GLY A 141 28.51 -33.38 -31.11
CA GLY A 141 28.86 -32.29 -32.04
C GLY A 141 28.50 -30.87 -31.53
N ASN A 142 29.47 -30.10 -31.01
CA ASN A 142 30.21 -29.01 -31.68
C ASN A 142 29.34 -27.77 -31.97
N SER A 143 29.70 -26.51 -31.73
CA SER A 143 30.99 -25.83 -31.58
C SER A 143 30.68 -24.34 -31.30
N HIS A 144 31.58 -23.64 -30.59
CA HIS A 144 31.95 -22.20 -30.69
C HIS A 144 30.91 -21.17 -31.20
N SER A 145 30.81 -19.98 -30.61
CA SER A 145 31.88 -18.97 -30.70
C SER A 145 31.69 -17.85 -29.68
N ASP A 146 32.79 -17.54 -29.00
CA ASP A 146 33.12 -16.25 -28.38
C ASP A 146 33.46 -15.21 -29.45
N GLU A 147 33.75 -13.98 -28.99
CA GLU A 147 34.21 -12.77 -29.71
C GLU A 147 33.10 -11.94 -30.39
N GLU A 148 33.10 -10.61 -30.37
CA GLU A 148 33.75 -9.50 -29.65
C GLU A 148 33.24 -8.25 -30.40
N GLN A 149 32.96 -7.12 -29.71
CA GLN A 149 33.08 -5.72 -30.19
C GLN A 149 32.46 -4.81 -29.11
N ALA A 150 33.21 -4.09 -28.25
CA ALA A 150 34.04 -2.89 -28.49
C ALA A 150 33.23 -1.79 -29.20
N ALA A 151 33.12 -0.53 -28.78
CA ALA A 151 33.67 0.34 -27.73
C ALA A 151 32.58 1.45 -27.54
N ASP A 152 32.59 2.45 -26.65
CA ASP A 152 33.64 3.29 -26.06
C ASP A 152 32.90 4.27 -25.10
N GLU A 153 33.57 4.67 -24.02
CA GLU A 153 33.61 5.98 -23.33
C GLU A 153 32.36 6.91 -23.39
N GLU A 154 31.85 7.47 -22.29
CA GLU A 154 32.53 8.46 -21.45
C GLU A 154 32.03 8.48 -20.00
N GLU A 155 32.96 8.86 -19.12
CA GLU A 155 32.84 9.03 -17.68
C GLU A 155 32.52 10.48 -17.28
N LEU A 156 31.79 10.58 -16.16
CA LEU A 156 31.93 11.54 -15.06
C LEU A 156 31.47 13.01 -15.16
N ALA A 157 30.65 13.34 -14.15
CA ALA A 157 30.73 14.51 -13.25
C ALA A 157 30.34 15.89 -13.81
N GLU A 158 29.80 16.85 -13.07
CA GLU A 158 29.30 17.10 -11.70
C GLU A 158 28.71 18.53 -11.78
N GLU A 159 27.92 18.94 -10.77
CA GLU A 159 27.70 20.34 -10.32
C GLU A 159 27.12 21.40 -11.29
N ASP A 160 25.94 21.97 -10.99
CA ASP A 160 25.80 23.09 -10.05
C ASP A 160 24.53 23.92 -10.33
N GLU A 161 24.07 24.52 -9.24
CA GLU A 161 22.99 25.47 -8.98
C GLU A 161 22.88 26.65 -9.97
N ALA A 162 21.64 27.09 -10.21
CA ALA A 162 21.34 28.52 -10.41
C ALA A 162 19.87 28.82 -10.12
N MET A 163 19.63 29.39 -8.94
CA MET A 163 18.50 30.28 -8.67
C MET A 163 18.52 31.47 -9.63
N GLU A 164 17.36 31.87 -10.15
CA GLU A 164 17.15 33.21 -10.68
C GLU A 164 15.83 33.76 -10.15
N GLU A 165 15.92 35.04 -9.84
CA GLU A 165 15.05 35.89 -9.05
C GLU A 165 13.80 36.31 -9.84
N ASP A 166 12.66 36.41 -9.18
CA ASP A 166 11.56 37.28 -9.64
C ASP A 166 11.15 38.19 -8.49
N GLU A 167 11.71 39.41 -8.51
CA GLU A 167 11.19 40.57 -7.82
C GLU A 167 10.01 41.14 -8.64
N ASP A 168 8.80 41.22 -8.06
CA ASP A 168 7.90 42.31 -8.41
C ASP A 168 6.98 42.72 -7.24
N MET A 169 7.47 43.78 -6.59
CA MET A 169 6.82 44.90 -5.92
C MET A 169 5.28 45.04 -6.05
N ALA A 170 4.57 45.07 -4.92
CA ALA A 170 3.40 45.94 -4.73
C ALA A 170 3.13 46.22 -3.25
N GLU A 171 3.61 47.37 -2.79
CA GLU A 171 3.09 48.09 -1.61
C GLU A 171 1.62 48.43 -1.79
N VAL A 172 0.81 48.19 -0.76
CA VAL A 172 -0.29 49.11 -0.43
C VAL A 172 -0.44 49.21 1.09
N GLU A 173 -0.23 50.43 1.57
CA GLU A 173 -0.35 50.90 2.95
C GLU A 173 -1.79 50.82 3.50
N GLU A 174 -1.83 50.68 4.82
CA GLU A 174 -2.73 51.28 5.81
C GLU A 174 -4.24 51.40 5.55
N ALA A 175 -5.00 50.78 6.45
CA ALA A 175 -6.04 51.50 7.20
C ALA A 175 -6.26 50.83 8.57
N GLU A 176 -5.65 51.39 9.63
CA GLU A 176 -6.16 51.25 10.99
C GLU A 176 -7.37 52.19 11.17
N GLN A 177 -8.45 51.71 11.79
CA GLN A 177 -9.04 52.26 13.03
C GLN A 177 -10.50 51.83 13.24
N GLN A 178 -10.70 51.25 14.43
CA GLN A 178 -11.86 51.40 15.32
C GLN A 178 -13.21 50.85 14.86
N GLU A 179 -13.65 49.79 15.54
CA GLU A 179 -14.86 49.83 16.38
C GLU A 179 -14.87 48.59 17.29
N GLU A 180 -14.42 48.76 18.54
CA GLU A 180 -14.84 47.90 19.66
C GLU A 180 -16.11 48.47 20.29
N GLU A 181 -16.89 47.58 20.92
CA GLU A 181 -18.16 47.76 21.62
C GLU A 181 -19.46 47.76 20.80
N ALA A 182 -20.02 46.55 20.65
CA ALA A 182 -21.41 46.30 21.05
C ALA A 182 -21.56 44.83 21.46
N VAL A 183 -21.22 44.53 22.71
CA VAL A 183 -21.72 43.33 23.40
C VAL A 183 -23.06 43.74 24.00
N GLU A 184 -24.17 43.25 23.45
CA GLU A 184 -25.37 42.88 24.23
C GLU A 184 -26.18 41.84 23.44
N GLU A 185 -26.16 40.62 23.99
CA GLU A 185 -27.24 39.64 24.03
C GLU A 185 -27.91 39.20 22.72
N THR A 186 -27.42 38.09 22.16
CA THR A 186 -28.24 36.87 22.00
C THR A 186 -27.34 35.64 22.16
N ASP A 187 -27.19 35.25 23.41
CA ASP A 187 -26.62 33.98 23.87
C ASP A 187 -27.63 32.86 23.57
N GLU A 188 -27.46 32.18 22.44
CA GLU A 188 -27.91 30.80 22.17
C GLU A 188 -27.09 30.25 20.98
N VAL A 189 -25.76 30.18 21.13
CA VAL A 189 -24.93 29.27 20.31
C VAL A 189 -24.85 27.97 21.09
N THR A 190 -25.53 26.96 20.58
CA THR A 190 -25.56 25.60 21.09
C THR A 190 -24.15 25.03 21.22
N GLU A 191 -23.76 24.63 22.43
CA GLU A 191 -22.52 23.91 22.79
C GLU A 191 -22.26 22.66 21.90
N GLU A 192 -23.30 22.11 21.26
CA GLU A 192 -23.21 20.87 20.47
C GLU A 192 -22.46 21.01 19.13
N THR A 193 -22.18 22.22 18.64
CA THR A 193 -21.45 22.43 17.37
C THR A 193 -19.96 22.71 17.53
N GLN A 194 -19.45 22.90 18.76
CA GLN A 194 -18.05 23.24 19.00
C GLN A 194 -17.19 22.00 19.30
N ALA A 195 -17.75 21.01 20.02
CA ALA A 195 -17.10 19.73 20.30
C ALA A 195 -16.63 18.93 19.06
N PRO A 196 -17.40 18.80 17.96
CA PRO A 196 -16.93 18.02 16.82
C PRO A 196 -15.76 18.68 16.08
N VAL A 197 -15.57 20.00 16.20
CA VAL A 197 -14.46 20.70 15.52
C VAL A 197 -13.16 20.55 16.31
N GLU A 198 -13.22 20.62 17.65
CA GLU A 198 -12.04 20.40 18.51
C GLU A 198 -11.53 18.95 18.44
N GLU A 199 -12.45 17.96 18.42
CA GLU A 199 -12.06 16.55 18.24
C GLU A 199 -11.40 16.31 16.87
N GLU A 200 -11.82 17.01 15.81
CA GLU A 200 -11.19 16.89 14.49
C GLU A 200 -9.81 17.53 14.41
N GLU A 201 -9.59 18.69 15.05
CA GLU A 201 -8.26 19.33 15.10
C GLU A 201 -7.27 18.45 15.88
N GLU A 202 -7.69 17.88 17.02
CA GLU A 202 -6.86 16.93 17.78
C GLU A 202 -6.55 15.65 16.98
N GLU A 203 -7.50 15.15 16.18
CA GLU A 203 -7.29 13.98 15.33
C GLU A 203 -6.36 14.26 14.14
N GLU A 204 -6.39 15.46 13.57
CA GLU A 204 -5.45 15.86 12.50
C GLU A 204 -4.03 16.06 13.06
N GLU A 205 -3.89 16.68 14.23
CA GLU A 205 -2.59 16.80 14.92
C GLU A 205 -2.00 15.42 15.24
N GLN A 206 -2.84 14.49 15.69
CA GLN A 206 -2.41 13.12 15.97
C GLN A 206 -2.01 12.35 14.70
N GLU A 207 -2.70 12.58 13.58
CA GLU A 207 -2.28 12.03 12.29
C GLU A 207 -0.91 12.60 11.87
N GLU A 208 -0.66 13.90 12.06
CA GLU A 208 0.66 14.47 11.77
C GLU A 208 1.77 13.90 12.68
N GLU A 209 1.51 13.71 13.97
CA GLU A 209 2.46 13.10 14.91
C GLU A 209 2.79 11.65 14.52
N ASP A 210 1.78 10.87 14.15
CA ASP A 210 1.96 9.48 13.73
C ASP A 210 2.77 9.38 12.44
N LEU A 211 2.49 10.26 11.47
CA LEU A 211 3.26 10.34 10.22
C LEU A 211 4.73 10.69 10.47
N GLN A 212 5.00 11.58 11.43
CA GLN A 212 6.36 11.92 11.82
C GLN A 212 7.07 10.72 12.46
N SER A 213 6.37 9.97 13.31
CA SER A 213 6.94 8.79 13.96
C SER A 213 7.31 7.68 12.96
N GLU A 214 6.47 7.43 11.94
CA GLU A 214 6.80 6.46 10.88
C GLU A 214 8.00 6.92 10.04
N GLU A 215 8.13 8.23 9.78
CA GLU A 215 9.27 8.77 9.04
C GLU A 215 10.58 8.66 9.84
N GLU A 216 10.53 8.87 11.16
CA GLU A 216 11.68 8.65 12.05
C GLU A 216 12.09 7.16 12.09
N GLU A 217 11.14 6.24 12.23
CA GLU A 217 11.42 4.79 12.23
C GLU A 217 12.04 4.33 10.90
N GLU A 218 11.52 4.78 9.76
CA GLU A 218 12.11 4.46 8.45
C GLU A 218 13.50 5.06 8.25
N ALA A 219 13.76 6.26 8.80
CA ALA A 219 15.08 6.88 8.74
C ALA A 219 16.10 6.10 9.57
N GLU A 220 15.72 5.65 10.79
CA GLU A 220 16.57 4.79 11.61
C GLU A 220 16.92 3.47 10.91
N VAL A 221 15.93 2.82 10.27
CA VAL A 221 16.17 1.55 9.53
C VAL A 221 17.12 1.75 8.35
N GLN A 222 17.00 2.86 7.61
CA GLN A 222 17.92 3.18 6.50
C GLN A 222 19.34 3.46 7.00
N GLU A 223 19.51 4.19 8.10
CA GLU A 223 20.82 4.42 8.71
C GLU A 223 21.48 3.12 9.18
N GLU A 224 20.70 2.16 9.70
CA GLU A 224 21.20 0.84 10.08
C GLU A 224 21.63 -0.01 8.87
N GLU A 225 20.87 -0.01 7.77
CA GLU A 225 21.25 -0.72 6.54
C GLU A 225 22.51 -0.13 5.87
N GLU A 226 22.71 1.19 5.92
CA GLU A 226 23.93 1.82 5.36
C GLU A 226 25.18 1.59 6.23
N ALA A 227 25.00 1.24 7.51
CA ALA A 227 26.09 1.02 8.45
C ALA A 227 26.66 -0.41 8.44
N GLU A 228 26.00 -1.37 7.77
CA GLU A 228 26.41 -2.79 7.66
C GLU A 228 27.22 -3.11 6.40
#